data_AF-A0A7L1ZTK5-F1
#
_entry.id   AF-A0A7L1ZTK5-F1
#
_cell.length_a   1.000
_cell.length_b   1.000
_cell.length_c   1.000
_cell.angle_alpha   90.00
_cell.angle_beta   90.00
_cell.angle_gamma   90.00
#
_symmetry.space_group_name_H-M   'P 1'
#
loop_
_entity.id
_entity.type
_entity.pdbx_description
1 polymer ?
#
loop_
_entity_poly.entity_id
_entity_poly.type
_entity_poly.pdbx_seq_one_letter_code
_entity_poly.pdbx_strand_id
1 'polypeptide(L)'
;MAERIEQRLEDRIPELEQLERVGLFTRKEIRAVLRKASALEYKIQRRALRKEDFINYIQYEVNLLELIKKRRARIGYSFKKDEIEHSILHRVHSLFNRATGKWKDDVQLWLSHVAFCKQWNAKHQLSKVFSTMLAIHSNKPALWIMAAKWEMETRLSSESARHLFLRALRFHPECPKLYQEYFRMELMHAEKQRKEKKEFEQAKMDLGEFNYSEEILNGEMARIVYRDASQKIKGVEFQLAVLSIAKLFDFTQDLQKEILESLQARYADDPLTWDYMARRELELGSLQPTENTTKQMKVSEMAQREERGCAVFDEAVRAVPTEDMWKCYITFCLERYNRKTNSKELKRKRLERTLSVFSKAHESSLLPAALYKQWLQLLLDSSLSEKAVEVAEAATKNFSQSVETWQMRLQVLIQLKRDDVTQCFEEAIKHVKSKGTLPLWTLWVEWSE
;
A
#
# COMPACT_ATOMS: atom_id res chain seq x y z
N MET A 1 40.25 30.20 -12.79
CA MET A 1 38.89 30.30 -12.22
C MET A 1 38.05 31.25 -13.07
N ALA A 2 38.50 32.49 -13.30
CA ALA A 2 37.85 33.44 -14.21
C ALA A 2 37.68 32.92 -15.65
N GLU A 3 38.73 32.36 -16.25
CA GLU A 3 38.71 31.82 -17.63
C GLU A 3 37.61 30.75 -17.86
N ARG A 4 37.37 29.86 -16.88
CA ARG A 4 36.29 28.85 -16.94
C ARG A 4 34.90 29.46 -16.77
N ILE A 5 34.78 30.62 -16.11
CA ILE A 5 33.52 31.35 -15.99
C ILE A 5 33.24 32.06 -17.32
N GLU A 6 34.25 32.71 -17.88
CA GLU A 6 34.17 33.42 -19.16
C GLU A 6 33.76 32.47 -20.28
N GLN A 7 34.44 31.33 -20.42
CA GLN A 7 34.06 30.29 -21.40
C GLN A 7 32.59 29.85 -21.26
N ARG A 8 32.12 29.61 -20.02
CA ARG A 8 30.72 29.22 -19.79
C ARG A 8 29.72 30.32 -20.08
N LEU A 9 30.11 31.58 -19.95
CA LEU A 9 29.26 32.72 -20.31
C LEU A 9 29.23 32.90 -21.82
N GLU A 10 30.36 32.67 -22.50
CA GLU A 10 30.47 32.66 -23.96
C GLU A 10 29.61 31.57 -24.59
N ASP A 11 29.60 30.36 -24.02
CA ASP A 11 28.74 29.25 -24.46
C ASP A 11 27.23 29.60 -24.43
N ARG A 12 26.82 30.61 -23.65
CA ARG A 12 25.42 31.07 -23.57
C ARG A 12 25.06 32.08 -24.65
N ILE A 13 26.04 32.76 -25.24
CA ILE A 13 25.80 33.85 -26.18
C ILE A 13 24.97 33.38 -27.39
N PRO A 14 25.27 32.25 -28.06
CA PRO A 14 24.49 31.80 -29.21
C PRO A 14 23.01 31.58 -28.87
N GLU A 15 22.72 30.93 -27.74
CA GLU A 15 21.36 30.69 -27.25
C GLU A 15 20.60 32.00 -26.99
N LEU A 16 21.25 32.95 -26.31
CA LEU A 16 20.65 34.23 -25.95
C LEU A 16 20.39 35.12 -27.17
N GLU A 17 21.29 35.12 -28.16
CA GLU A 17 21.05 35.80 -29.43
C GLU A 17 19.87 35.19 -30.17
N GLN A 18 19.71 33.86 -30.18
CA GLN A 18 18.53 33.25 -30.79
C GLN A 18 17.24 33.63 -30.04
N LEU A 19 17.27 33.72 -28.71
CA LEU A 19 16.11 34.20 -27.93
C LEU A 19 15.71 35.63 -28.30
N GLU A 20 16.67 36.49 -28.64
CA GLU A 20 16.41 37.84 -29.15
C GLU A 20 15.82 37.82 -30.56
N ARG A 21 16.46 37.08 -31.48
CA ARG A 21 16.07 36.99 -32.89
C ARG A 21 14.66 36.43 -33.06
N VAL A 22 14.29 35.47 -32.19
CA VAL A 22 12.97 34.86 -32.15
C VAL A 22 11.93 35.76 -31.44
N GLY A 23 12.35 36.89 -30.88
CA GLY A 23 11.47 37.85 -30.22
C GLY A 23 10.91 37.36 -28.88
N LEU A 24 11.48 36.30 -28.30
CA LEU A 24 11.04 35.77 -27.01
C LEU A 24 11.53 36.61 -25.85
N PHE A 25 12.68 37.27 -26.00
CA PHE A 25 13.29 38.13 -24.99
C PHE A 25 13.75 39.45 -25.59
N THR A 26 13.70 40.51 -24.80
CA THR A 26 14.27 41.81 -25.18
C THR A 26 15.76 41.88 -24.82
N ARG A 27 16.52 42.77 -25.48
CA ARG A 27 17.92 43.09 -25.11
C ARG A 27 18.11 43.44 -23.63
N LYS A 28 17.11 44.08 -23.01
CA LYS A 28 17.17 44.43 -21.57
C LYS A 28 17.07 43.17 -20.70
N GLU A 29 16.18 42.25 -21.06
CA GLU A 29 16.02 40.97 -20.35
C GLU A 29 17.23 40.05 -20.56
N ILE A 30 17.79 39.97 -21.77
CA ILE A 30 19.00 39.18 -22.04
C ILE A 30 20.17 39.66 -21.19
N ARG A 31 20.38 40.97 -21.10
CA ARG A 31 21.40 41.55 -20.19
C ARG A 31 21.12 41.23 -18.72
N ALA A 32 19.86 41.15 -18.31
CA ALA A 32 19.51 40.73 -16.95
C ALA A 32 19.82 39.24 -16.71
N VAL A 33 19.54 38.39 -17.70
CA VAL A 33 19.88 36.95 -17.66
C VAL A 33 21.39 36.75 -17.56
N LEU A 34 22.18 37.42 -18.39
CA LEU A 34 23.66 37.34 -18.35
C LEU A 34 24.22 37.78 -16.99
N ARG A 35 23.76 38.92 -16.46
CA ARG A 35 24.20 39.41 -15.14
C ARG A 35 23.89 38.39 -14.03
N LYS A 36 22.69 37.81 -14.05
CA LYS A 36 22.27 36.83 -13.04
C LYS A 36 23.01 35.49 -13.18
N ALA A 37 23.20 35.01 -14.41
CA ALA A 37 23.98 33.81 -14.71
C ALA A 37 25.44 33.97 -14.28
N SER A 38 26.06 35.11 -14.58
CA SER A 38 27.43 35.43 -14.14
C SER A 38 27.56 35.37 -12.62
N ALA A 39 26.66 36.03 -11.88
CA ALA A 39 26.66 36.00 -10.42
C ALA A 39 26.51 34.58 -9.84
N LEU A 40 25.73 33.71 -10.49
CA LEU A 40 25.54 32.32 -10.07
C LEU A 40 26.76 31.45 -10.41
N GLU A 41 27.39 31.62 -11.58
CA GLU A 41 28.64 30.95 -11.94
C GLU A 41 29.78 31.28 -10.96
N TYR A 42 29.92 32.54 -10.57
CA TYR A 42 30.89 32.94 -9.55
C TYR A 42 30.64 32.26 -8.20
N LYS A 43 29.38 32.08 -7.79
CA LYS A 43 29.04 31.40 -6.52
C LYS A 43 29.44 29.93 -6.54
N ILE A 44 29.14 29.20 -7.60
CA ILE A 44 29.44 27.76 -7.71
C ILE A 44 30.91 27.44 -8.04
N GLN A 45 31.75 28.44 -8.24
CA GLN A 45 33.20 28.29 -8.44
C GLN A 45 34.03 28.69 -7.22
N ARG A 46 33.38 29.12 -6.12
CA ARG A 46 34.06 29.44 -4.87
C ARG A 46 34.82 28.24 -4.31
N ARG A 47 35.92 28.50 -3.60
CA ARG A 47 36.73 27.46 -2.94
C ARG A 47 35.90 26.65 -1.91
N ALA A 48 35.04 27.34 -1.16
CA ALA A 48 34.06 26.73 -0.27
C ALA A 48 32.70 26.64 -0.98
N LEU A 49 32.41 25.49 -1.58
CA LEU A 49 31.16 25.24 -2.29
C LEU A 49 30.02 24.95 -1.31
N ARG A 50 28.88 25.62 -1.50
CA ARG A 50 27.64 25.35 -0.76
C ARG A 50 26.64 24.66 -1.67
N LYS A 51 25.90 23.70 -1.11
CA LYS A 51 24.85 22.97 -1.83
C LYS A 51 23.74 23.90 -2.32
N GLU A 52 23.36 24.86 -1.48
CA GLU A 52 22.34 25.87 -1.77
C GLU A 52 22.68 26.70 -3.01
N ASP A 53 23.95 27.00 -3.27
CA ASP A 53 24.36 27.76 -4.45
C ASP A 53 24.06 26.98 -5.75
N PHE A 54 24.27 25.65 -5.74
CA PHE A 54 23.90 24.79 -6.86
C PHE A 54 22.39 24.68 -7.01
N ILE A 55 21.64 24.46 -5.91
CA ILE A 55 20.17 24.36 -5.94
C ILE A 55 19.57 25.66 -6.49
N ASN A 56 20.02 26.81 -6.01
CA ASN A 56 19.56 28.12 -6.47
C ASN A 56 19.84 28.35 -7.96
N TYR A 57 21.01 27.90 -8.44
CA TYR A 57 21.36 28.04 -9.84
C TYR A 57 20.54 27.10 -10.74
N ILE A 58 20.39 25.84 -10.34
CA ILE A 58 19.54 24.88 -11.04
C ILE A 58 18.11 25.41 -11.11
N GLN A 59 17.54 25.88 -9.99
CA GLN A 59 16.20 26.45 -9.96
C GLN A 59 16.07 27.66 -10.90
N TYR A 60 17.10 28.51 -10.96
CA TYR A 60 17.10 29.65 -11.88
C TYR A 60 17.05 29.21 -13.35
N GLU A 61 17.87 28.25 -13.76
CA GLU A 61 17.88 27.75 -15.14
C GLU A 61 16.58 27.01 -15.49
N VAL A 62 16.02 26.22 -14.57
CA VAL A 62 14.71 25.57 -14.73
C VAL A 62 13.60 26.62 -14.92
N ASN A 63 13.57 27.66 -14.08
CA ASN A 63 12.59 28.74 -14.18
C ASN A 63 12.73 29.51 -15.50
N LEU A 64 13.96 29.72 -15.99
CA LEU A 64 14.21 30.35 -17.28
C LEU A 64 13.65 29.51 -18.43
N LEU A 65 13.88 28.19 -18.38
CA LEU A 65 13.35 27.26 -19.37
C LEU A 65 11.82 27.20 -19.37
N GLU A 66 11.19 27.18 -18.19
CA GLU A 66 9.73 27.25 -18.05
C GLU A 66 9.16 28.58 -18.57
N LEU A 67 9.85 29.69 -18.34
CA LEU A 67 9.46 31.00 -18.88
C LEU A 67 9.50 31.01 -20.41
N ILE A 68 10.56 30.46 -21.01
CA ILE A 68 10.68 30.31 -22.48
C ILE A 68 9.50 29.49 -23.01
N LYS A 69 9.21 28.35 -22.39
CA LYS A 69 8.08 27.48 -22.79
C LYS A 69 6.74 28.22 -22.73
N LYS A 70 6.48 28.97 -21.65
CA LYS A 70 5.26 29.79 -21.50
C LYS A 70 5.16 30.90 -22.55
N ARG A 71 6.27 31.59 -22.86
CA ARG A 71 6.30 32.65 -23.88
C ARG A 71 6.06 32.08 -25.28
N ARG A 72 6.68 30.94 -25.61
CA ARG A 72 6.44 30.24 -26.88
C ARG A 72 4.98 29.82 -27.04
N ALA A 73 4.37 29.26 -25.99
CA ALA A 73 2.96 28.89 -26.01
C ALA A 73 2.03 30.09 -26.24
N ARG A 74 2.36 31.26 -25.67
CA ARG A 74 1.59 32.50 -25.88
C ARG A 74 1.71 33.07 -27.29
N ILE A 75 2.91 33.02 -27.87
CA ILE A 75 3.19 33.58 -29.20
C ILE A 75 2.78 32.60 -30.32
N GLY A 76 2.69 31.30 -30.02
CA GLY A 76 2.38 30.26 -31.02
C GLY A 76 3.55 29.96 -31.96
N TYR A 77 4.78 30.30 -31.57
CA TYR A 77 5.97 30.21 -32.42
C TYR A 77 7.04 29.26 -31.84
N SER A 78 7.31 28.16 -32.55
CA SER A 78 8.17 27.05 -32.11
C SER A 78 9.51 26.95 -32.85
N PHE A 79 9.89 27.95 -33.65
CA PHE A 79 11.15 27.93 -34.40
C PHE A 79 12.38 27.90 -33.46
N LYS A 80 13.43 27.16 -33.86
CA LYS A 80 14.69 26.96 -33.10
C LYS A 80 14.50 26.49 -31.67
N LYS A 81 13.41 25.76 -31.42
CA LYS A 81 13.10 25.21 -30.10
C LYS A 81 14.25 24.35 -29.59
N ASP A 82 14.73 23.43 -30.42
CA ASP A 82 15.77 22.49 -30.01
C ASP A 82 17.10 23.19 -29.75
N GLU A 83 17.53 24.14 -30.60
CA GLU A 83 18.77 24.90 -30.38
C GLU A 83 18.79 25.64 -29.04
N ILE A 84 17.67 26.26 -28.67
CA ILE A 84 17.55 27.06 -27.44
C ILE A 84 17.32 26.16 -26.21
N GLU A 85 16.30 25.30 -26.26
CA GLU A 85 15.89 24.50 -25.10
C GLU A 85 16.92 23.40 -24.80
N HIS A 86 17.54 22.78 -25.82
CA HIS A 86 18.55 21.73 -25.61
C HIS A 86 19.81 22.27 -24.93
N SER A 87 20.26 23.48 -25.27
CA SER A 87 21.40 24.12 -24.61
C SER A 87 21.15 24.34 -23.12
N ILE A 88 19.97 24.87 -22.76
CA ILE A 88 19.58 25.06 -21.36
C ILE A 88 19.42 23.72 -20.64
N LEU A 89 18.77 22.73 -21.26
CA LEU A 89 18.63 21.38 -20.71
C LEU A 89 19.98 20.74 -20.41
N HIS A 90 20.93 20.82 -21.34
CA HIS A 90 22.28 20.31 -21.16
C HIS A 90 23.00 21.01 -20.00
N ARG A 91 22.83 22.34 -19.87
CA ARG A 91 23.38 23.12 -18.75
C ARG A 91 22.81 22.66 -17.41
N VAL A 92 21.49 22.50 -17.32
CA VAL A 92 20.84 22.00 -16.09
C VAL A 92 21.35 20.60 -15.73
N HIS A 93 21.47 19.68 -16.70
CA HIS A 93 22.04 18.36 -16.46
C HIS A 93 23.51 18.43 -15.99
N SER A 94 24.32 19.30 -16.59
CA SER A 94 25.71 19.51 -16.15
C SER A 94 25.79 20.03 -14.72
N LEU A 95 24.91 20.96 -14.34
CA LEU A 95 24.81 21.47 -12.97
C LEU A 95 24.38 20.38 -11.98
N PHE A 96 23.37 19.58 -12.32
CA PHE A 96 22.98 18.44 -11.51
C PHE A 96 24.11 17.43 -11.37
N ASN A 97 24.77 17.01 -12.46
CA ASN A 97 25.89 16.06 -12.42
C ASN A 97 27.05 16.54 -11.54
N ARG A 98 27.35 17.84 -11.56
CA ARG A 98 28.36 18.44 -10.67
C ARG A 98 27.90 18.44 -9.21
N ALA A 99 26.63 18.76 -8.95
CA ALA A 99 26.07 18.78 -7.62
C ALA A 99 26.01 17.36 -7.02
N THR A 100 25.46 16.40 -7.75
CA THR A 100 25.35 14.99 -7.32
C THR A 100 26.73 14.33 -7.21
N GLY A 101 27.71 14.73 -8.02
CA GLY A 101 29.10 14.30 -7.89
C GLY A 101 29.78 14.79 -6.60
N LYS A 102 29.38 15.95 -6.06
CA LYS A 102 29.95 16.53 -4.83
C LYS A 102 29.20 16.11 -3.57
N TRP A 103 27.86 16.12 -3.60
CA TRP A 103 26.99 15.73 -2.47
C TRP A 103 26.29 14.41 -2.79
N LYS A 104 27.08 13.35 -2.92
CA LYS A 104 26.61 12.02 -3.36
C LYS A 104 25.56 11.43 -2.44
N ASP A 105 25.66 11.68 -1.13
CA ASP A 105 24.80 11.08 -0.10
C ASP A 105 23.39 11.70 -0.05
N ASP A 106 23.19 12.88 -0.64
CA ASP A 106 21.92 13.59 -0.62
C ASP A 106 20.93 12.99 -1.64
N VAL A 107 20.08 12.08 -1.17
CA VAL A 107 19.04 11.46 -2.00
C VAL A 107 18.04 12.48 -2.53
N GLN A 108 17.73 13.55 -1.81
CA GLN A 108 16.77 14.55 -2.29
C GLN A 108 17.30 15.27 -3.53
N LEU A 109 18.61 15.53 -3.59
CA LEU A 109 19.25 16.09 -4.77
C LEU A 109 19.10 15.14 -5.98
N TRP A 110 19.33 13.84 -5.80
CA TRP A 110 19.11 12.85 -6.87
C TRP A 110 17.64 12.77 -7.31
N LEU A 111 16.70 12.77 -6.36
CA LEU A 111 15.27 12.77 -6.66
C LEU A 111 14.84 14.03 -7.42
N SER A 112 15.41 15.19 -7.11
CA SER A 112 15.16 16.43 -7.86
C SER A 112 15.68 16.35 -9.30
N HIS A 113 16.84 15.71 -9.52
CA HIS A 113 17.37 15.46 -10.87
C HIS A 113 16.48 14.49 -11.65
N VAL A 114 16.01 13.42 -11.00
CA VAL A 114 15.04 12.47 -11.58
C VAL A 114 13.74 13.17 -11.97
N ALA A 115 13.19 14.00 -11.09
CA ALA A 115 11.96 14.77 -11.34
C ALA A 115 12.12 15.71 -12.54
N PHE A 116 13.25 16.43 -12.62
CA PHE A 116 13.58 17.26 -13.77
C PHE A 116 13.65 16.44 -15.07
N CYS A 117 14.36 15.31 -15.07
CA CYS A 117 14.45 14.45 -16.25
C CYS A 117 13.07 13.93 -16.71
N LYS A 118 12.16 13.63 -15.77
CA LYS A 118 10.78 13.23 -16.07
C LYS A 118 9.98 14.39 -16.69
N GLN A 119 10.06 15.59 -16.10
CA GLN A 119 9.35 16.79 -16.59
C GLN A 119 9.71 17.15 -18.03
N TRP A 120 10.97 16.95 -18.41
CA TRP A 120 11.49 17.28 -19.75
C TRP A 120 11.65 16.08 -20.68
N ASN A 121 11.10 14.92 -20.32
CA ASN A 121 11.13 13.67 -21.10
C ASN A 121 12.55 13.24 -21.56
N ALA A 122 13.57 13.49 -20.73
CA ALA A 122 14.96 13.18 -21.03
C ALA A 122 15.29 11.70 -20.73
N LYS A 123 14.67 10.77 -21.48
CA LYS A 123 14.69 9.33 -21.20
C LYS A 123 16.10 8.74 -21.04
N HIS A 124 16.99 9.03 -21.99
CA HIS A 124 18.35 8.47 -21.96
C HIS A 124 19.18 9.00 -20.78
N GLN A 125 19.04 10.30 -20.46
CA GLN A 125 19.72 10.87 -19.30
C GLN A 125 19.16 10.31 -17.99
N LEU A 126 17.85 10.10 -17.92
CA LEU A 126 17.21 9.53 -16.75
C LEU A 126 17.72 8.11 -16.43
N SER A 127 17.89 7.25 -17.44
CA SER A 127 18.46 5.91 -17.25
C SER A 127 19.91 5.96 -16.71
N LYS A 128 20.73 6.92 -17.20
CA LYS A 128 22.08 7.17 -16.66
C LYS A 128 22.05 7.68 -15.21
N VAL A 129 21.12 8.57 -14.89
CA VAL A 129 20.92 9.09 -13.52
C VAL A 129 20.50 7.96 -12.59
N PHE A 130 19.57 7.09 -12.99
CA PHE A 130 19.22 5.91 -12.20
C PHE A 130 20.42 4.97 -11.99
N SER A 131 21.17 4.67 -13.05
CA SER A 131 22.35 3.79 -12.97
C SER A 131 23.40 4.31 -11.99
N THR A 132 23.69 5.62 -12.03
CA THR A 132 24.65 6.26 -11.12
C THR A 132 24.11 6.40 -9.70
N MET A 133 22.85 6.77 -9.54
CA MET A 133 22.19 6.88 -8.23
C MET A 133 22.17 5.52 -7.52
N LEU A 134 21.79 4.43 -8.21
CA LEU A 134 21.71 3.09 -7.63
C LEU A 134 23.08 2.47 -7.32
N ALA A 135 24.14 2.89 -8.02
CA ALA A 135 25.50 2.49 -7.70
C ALA A 135 25.97 3.07 -6.36
N ILE A 136 25.50 4.25 -5.99
CA ILE A 136 25.83 4.93 -4.74
C ILE A 136 24.87 4.53 -3.62
N HIS A 137 23.56 4.57 -3.89
CA HIS A 137 22.47 4.30 -2.94
C HIS A 137 21.89 2.90 -3.08
N SER A 138 22.76 1.89 -3.20
CA SER A 138 22.33 0.50 -3.37
C SER A 138 21.56 -0.04 -2.17
N ASN A 139 21.76 0.54 -0.98
CA ASN A 139 21.13 0.15 0.29
C ASN A 139 19.65 0.55 0.45
N LYS A 140 19.04 1.24 -0.52
CA LYS A 140 17.64 1.72 -0.42
C LYS A 140 16.74 1.00 -1.43
N PRO A 141 15.94 0.00 -1.01
CA PRO A 141 15.04 -0.76 -1.90
C PRO A 141 14.05 0.11 -2.68
N ALA A 142 13.57 1.20 -2.08
CA ALA A 142 12.61 2.10 -2.71
C ALA A 142 13.14 2.76 -4.00
N LEU A 143 14.46 3.02 -4.07
CA LEU A 143 15.07 3.61 -5.26
C LEU A 143 15.14 2.61 -6.42
N TRP A 144 15.38 1.33 -6.12
CA TRP A 144 15.36 0.25 -7.11
C TRP A 144 13.96 0.08 -7.69
N ILE A 145 12.93 0.05 -6.83
CA ILE A 145 11.53 -0.03 -7.24
C ILE A 145 11.17 1.17 -8.14
N MET A 146 11.60 2.39 -7.77
CA MET A 146 11.35 3.60 -8.56
C MET A 146 11.98 3.53 -9.95
N ALA A 147 13.23 3.07 -10.05
CA ALA A 147 13.92 2.93 -11.32
C ALA A 147 13.26 1.88 -12.22
N ALA A 148 12.90 0.72 -11.65
CA ALA A 148 12.27 -0.37 -12.39
C ALA A 148 10.85 0.00 -12.87
N LYS A 149 10.04 0.66 -12.03
CA LYS A 149 8.72 1.20 -12.44
C LYS A 149 8.85 2.17 -13.61
N TRP A 150 9.83 3.07 -13.56
CA TRP A 150 10.04 4.03 -14.63
C TRP A 150 10.47 3.37 -15.96
N GLU A 151 11.42 2.42 -15.94
CA GLU A 151 11.85 1.69 -17.14
C GLU A 151 10.66 0.94 -17.79
N MET A 152 9.77 0.37 -16.96
CA MET A 152 8.57 -0.30 -17.44
C MET A 152 7.56 0.68 -18.08
N GLU A 153 7.19 1.76 -17.37
CA GLU A 153 6.15 2.69 -17.81
C GLU A 153 6.55 3.51 -19.03
N THR A 154 7.82 3.96 -19.10
CA THR A 154 8.26 4.96 -20.09
C THR A 154 9.03 4.38 -21.27
N ARG A 155 9.79 3.30 -21.04
CA ARG A 155 10.60 2.63 -22.06
C ARG A 155 10.01 1.30 -22.51
N LEU A 156 8.97 0.80 -21.84
CA LEU A 156 8.30 -0.47 -22.16
C LEU A 156 9.26 -1.67 -22.20
N SER A 157 10.42 -1.56 -21.53
CA SER A 157 11.46 -2.60 -21.50
C SER A 157 11.30 -3.42 -20.22
N SER A 158 10.61 -4.55 -20.34
CA SER A 158 10.47 -5.54 -19.26
C SER A 158 11.82 -6.15 -18.88
N GLU A 159 12.70 -6.35 -19.86
CA GLU A 159 14.04 -6.89 -19.63
C GLU A 159 14.90 -5.95 -18.77
N SER A 160 14.92 -4.65 -19.05
CA SER A 160 15.68 -3.68 -18.24
C SER A 160 15.14 -3.62 -16.80
N ALA A 161 13.82 -3.63 -16.64
CA ALA A 161 13.18 -3.67 -15.33
C ALA A 161 13.54 -4.96 -14.57
N ARG A 162 13.52 -6.12 -15.23
CA ARG A 162 13.92 -7.42 -14.66
C ARG A 162 15.37 -7.40 -14.19
N HIS A 163 16.29 -6.88 -15.00
CA HIS A 163 17.70 -6.74 -14.60
C HIS A 163 17.87 -5.86 -13.36
N LEU A 164 17.10 -4.77 -13.25
CA LEU A 164 17.11 -3.91 -12.06
C LEU A 164 16.60 -4.64 -10.82
N PHE A 165 15.48 -5.38 -10.92
CA PHE A 165 14.95 -6.16 -9.81
C PHE A 165 15.91 -7.27 -9.37
N LEU A 166 16.44 -8.06 -10.31
CA LEU A 166 17.41 -9.12 -10.00
C LEU A 166 18.68 -8.56 -9.35
N ARG A 167 19.17 -7.40 -9.80
CA ARG A 167 20.29 -6.71 -9.15
C ARG A 167 19.92 -6.21 -7.76
N ALA A 168 18.71 -5.67 -7.57
CA ALA A 168 18.22 -5.22 -6.27
C ALA A 168 18.11 -6.38 -5.27
N LEU A 169 17.66 -7.56 -5.72
CA LEU A 169 17.54 -8.77 -4.88
C LEU A 169 18.89 -9.31 -4.40
N ARG A 170 19.99 -9.02 -5.11
CA ARG A 170 21.34 -9.32 -4.63
C ARG A 170 21.74 -8.48 -3.42
N PHE A 171 21.24 -7.24 -3.33
CA PHE A 171 21.49 -6.35 -2.20
C PHE A 171 20.46 -6.52 -1.08
N HIS A 172 19.21 -6.83 -1.42
CA HIS A 172 18.07 -6.90 -0.49
C HIS A 172 17.29 -8.21 -0.64
N PRO A 173 17.88 -9.36 -0.28
CA PRO A 173 17.28 -10.67 -0.51
C PRO A 173 16.05 -10.97 0.37
N GLU A 174 15.83 -10.20 1.44
CA GLU A 174 14.74 -10.42 2.39
C GLU A 174 13.64 -9.34 2.32
N CYS A 175 13.74 -8.38 1.39
CA CYS A 175 12.81 -7.24 1.34
C CYS A 175 11.46 -7.64 0.68
N PRO A 176 10.34 -7.69 1.43
CA PRO A 176 9.06 -8.17 0.88
C PRO A 176 8.50 -7.26 -0.22
N LYS A 177 8.65 -5.94 -0.05
CA LYS A 177 8.17 -4.96 -1.03
C LYS A 177 8.86 -5.11 -2.39
N LEU A 178 10.14 -5.51 -2.41
CA LEU A 178 10.87 -5.69 -3.66
C LEU A 178 10.34 -6.89 -4.44
N TYR A 179 10.07 -8.00 -3.75
CA TYR A 179 9.43 -9.18 -4.34
C TYR A 179 8.00 -8.91 -4.80
N GLN A 180 7.20 -8.17 -4.03
CA GLN A 180 5.83 -7.78 -4.43
C GLN A 180 5.83 -6.98 -5.74
N GLU A 181 6.71 -5.98 -5.85
CA GLU A 181 6.80 -5.15 -7.04
C GLU A 181 7.42 -5.91 -8.23
N TYR A 182 8.37 -6.80 -7.98
CA TYR A 182 8.94 -7.65 -9.01
C TYR A 182 7.91 -8.64 -9.57
N PHE A 183 7.17 -9.31 -8.68
CA PHE A 183 6.06 -10.19 -9.02
C PHE A 183 4.98 -9.47 -9.83
N ARG A 184 4.58 -8.27 -9.39
CA ARG A 184 3.63 -7.42 -10.11
C ARG A 184 4.14 -7.05 -11.51
N MET A 185 5.43 -6.74 -11.65
CA MET A 185 6.04 -6.40 -12.93
C MET A 185 5.97 -7.58 -13.91
N GLU A 186 6.33 -8.79 -13.47
CA GLU A 186 6.27 -9.99 -14.33
C GLU A 186 4.84 -10.31 -14.78
N LEU A 187 3.84 -10.14 -13.90
CA LEU A 187 2.43 -10.33 -14.28
C LEU A 187 1.94 -9.27 -15.27
N MET A 188 2.29 -8.00 -15.06
CA MET A 188 1.95 -6.94 -16.01
C MET A 188 2.62 -7.17 -17.38
N HIS A 189 3.84 -7.73 -17.41
CA HIS A 189 4.50 -8.11 -18.65
C HIS A 189 3.77 -9.27 -19.36
N ALA A 190 3.38 -10.31 -18.64
CA ALA A 190 2.59 -11.41 -19.20
C ALA A 190 1.24 -10.91 -19.74
N GLU A 191 0.56 -10.01 -19.02
CA GLU A 191 -0.69 -9.40 -19.48
C GLU A 191 -0.49 -8.62 -20.79
N LYS A 192 0.59 -7.85 -20.89
CA LYS A 192 0.94 -7.12 -22.11
C LYS A 192 1.14 -8.06 -23.29
N GLN A 193 1.92 -9.13 -23.13
CA GLN A 193 2.16 -10.12 -24.20
C GLN A 193 0.87 -10.85 -24.62
N ARG A 194 -0.04 -11.12 -23.67
CA ARG A 194 -1.36 -11.69 -23.98
C ARG A 194 -2.22 -10.73 -24.81
N LYS A 195 -2.20 -9.44 -24.50
CA LYS A 195 -2.92 -8.41 -25.28
C LYS A 195 -2.36 -8.31 -26.70
N GLU A 196 -1.04 -8.24 -26.83
CA GLU A 196 -0.35 -8.23 -28.13
C GLU A 196 -0.73 -9.47 -28.96
N LYS A 197 -0.68 -10.67 -28.37
CA LYS A 197 -1.09 -11.91 -29.05
C LYS A 197 -2.54 -11.86 -29.55
N LYS A 198 -3.47 -11.41 -28.72
CA LYS A 198 -4.89 -11.27 -29.11
C LYS A 198 -5.07 -10.28 -30.27
N GLU A 199 -4.33 -9.17 -30.27
CA GLU A 199 -4.38 -8.17 -31.34
C GLU A 199 -3.84 -8.74 -32.65
N PHE A 200 -2.74 -9.49 -32.62
CA PHE A 200 -2.20 -10.16 -33.81
C PHE A 200 -3.13 -11.24 -34.37
N GLU A 201 -3.77 -12.04 -33.51
CA GLU A 201 -4.78 -13.02 -33.90
C GLU A 201 -6.00 -12.36 -34.56
N GLN A 202 -6.47 -11.22 -34.02
CA GLN A 202 -7.55 -10.44 -34.62
C GLN A 202 -7.16 -9.84 -35.98
N ALA A 203 -5.90 -9.43 -36.14
CA ALA A 203 -5.38 -8.89 -37.39
C ALA A 203 -5.09 -9.94 -38.48
N LYS A 204 -5.28 -11.24 -38.20
CA LYS A 204 -4.96 -12.37 -39.10
C LYS A 204 -3.53 -12.30 -39.68
N MET A 205 -2.59 -11.79 -38.89
CA MET A 205 -1.16 -11.79 -39.27
C MET A 205 -0.54 -13.13 -38.87
N ASP A 206 0.29 -13.71 -39.73
CA ASP A 206 0.99 -14.96 -39.43
C ASP A 206 1.99 -14.74 -38.28
N LEU A 207 1.71 -15.37 -37.14
CA LEU A 207 2.46 -15.26 -35.88
C LEU A 207 3.78 -16.06 -35.85
N GLY A 208 4.31 -16.45 -37.02
CA GLY A 208 5.37 -17.45 -37.19
C GLY A 208 6.53 -17.39 -36.18
N GLU A 209 7.13 -16.21 -35.97
CA GLU A 209 8.27 -15.99 -35.05
C GLU A 209 7.91 -15.34 -33.70
N PHE A 210 6.65 -14.95 -33.48
CA PHE A 210 6.18 -14.23 -32.28
C PHE A 210 5.26 -15.09 -31.39
N ASN A 211 5.37 -16.40 -31.47
CA ASN A 211 4.61 -17.29 -30.60
C ASN A 211 5.27 -17.33 -29.22
N TYR A 212 4.88 -16.39 -28.34
CA TYR A 212 5.27 -16.46 -26.93
C TYR A 212 4.85 -17.80 -26.34
N SER A 213 5.75 -18.48 -25.61
CA SER A 213 5.39 -19.75 -24.99
C SER A 213 4.23 -19.57 -24.02
N GLU A 214 3.30 -20.54 -23.99
CA GLU A 214 2.12 -20.47 -23.12
C GLU A 214 2.49 -20.36 -21.64
N GLU A 215 3.65 -20.89 -21.25
CA GLU A 215 4.24 -20.80 -19.92
C GLU A 215 4.54 -19.35 -19.52
N ILE A 216 5.10 -18.54 -20.44
CA ILE A 216 5.35 -17.13 -20.20
C ILE A 216 4.02 -16.38 -20.10
N LEU A 217 3.06 -16.70 -20.98
CA LEU A 217 1.73 -16.09 -20.98
C LEU A 217 0.92 -16.42 -19.72
N ASN A 218 1.17 -17.58 -19.10
CA ASN A 218 0.55 -17.99 -17.84
C ASN A 218 1.33 -17.51 -16.59
N GLY A 219 2.38 -16.71 -16.78
CA GLY A 219 3.10 -16.07 -15.69
C GLY A 219 4.09 -16.98 -14.95
N GLU A 220 4.69 -17.96 -15.64
CA GLU A 220 5.67 -18.87 -15.03
C GLU A 220 6.85 -18.11 -14.39
N MET A 221 7.27 -16.98 -14.98
CA MET A 221 8.27 -16.10 -14.36
C MET A 221 7.80 -15.59 -12.99
N ALA A 222 6.56 -15.14 -12.87
CA ALA A 222 5.99 -14.69 -11.60
C ALA A 222 5.91 -15.85 -10.59
N ARG A 223 5.62 -17.07 -11.06
CA ARG A 223 5.66 -18.29 -10.23
C ARG A 223 7.08 -18.60 -9.73
N ILE A 224 8.11 -18.43 -10.54
CA ILE A 224 9.51 -18.60 -10.12
C ILE A 224 9.88 -17.56 -9.06
N VAL A 225 9.52 -16.28 -9.27
CA VAL A 225 9.73 -15.21 -8.29
C VAL A 225 9.05 -15.55 -6.97
N TYR A 226 7.82 -16.05 -7.04
CA TYR A 226 7.05 -16.48 -5.89
C TYR A 226 7.72 -17.61 -5.11
N ARG A 227 8.22 -18.64 -5.80
CA ARG A 227 8.92 -19.78 -5.18
C ARG A 227 10.21 -19.34 -4.47
N ASP A 228 11.01 -18.48 -5.10
CA ASP A 228 12.21 -17.90 -4.48
C ASP A 228 11.86 -17.02 -3.26
N ALA A 229 10.85 -16.16 -3.39
CA ALA A 229 10.38 -15.31 -2.31
C ALA A 229 9.88 -16.14 -1.12
N SER A 230 9.13 -17.21 -1.37
CA SER A 230 8.56 -18.07 -0.33
C SER A 230 9.60 -18.90 0.43
N GLN A 231 10.81 -19.05 -0.10
CA GLN A 231 11.93 -19.67 0.63
C GLN A 231 12.61 -18.68 1.59
N LYS A 232 12.72 -17.41 1.19
CA LYS A 232 13.47 -16.37 1.92
C LYS A 232 12.60 -15.58 2.90
N ILE A 233 11.36 -15.28 2.51
CA ILE A 233 10.44 -14.44 3.26
C ILE A 233 9.37 -15.32 3.91
N LYS A 234 9.36 -15.30 5.24
CA LYS A 234 8.34 -15.97 6.05
C LYS A 234 7.27 -14.95 6.46
N GLY A 235 6.02 -15.39 6.52
CA GLY A 235 4.89 -14.60 6.99
C GLY A 235 3.69 -14.64 6.06
N VAL A 236 2.51 -14.77 6.66
CA VAL A 236 1.22 -14.82 5.95
C VAL A 236 0.91 -13.50 5.26
N GLU A 237 1.29 -12.35 5.86
CA GLU A 237 1.04 -11.03 5.27
C GLU A 237 1.65 -10.87 3.87
N PHE A 238 2.87 -11.37 3.66
CA PHE A 238 3.51 -11.33 2.34
C PHE A 238 2.75 -12.17 1.33
N GLN A 239 2.35 -13.38 1.73
CA GLN A 239 1.58 -14.32 0.90
C GLN A 239 0.23 -13.73 0.48
N LEU A 240 -0.49 -13.12 1.44
CA LEU A 240 -1.74 -12.42 1.18
C LEU A 240 -1.54 -11.21 0.26
N ALA A 241 -0.45 -10.46 0.42
CA ALA A 241 -0.12 -9.35 -0.48
C ALA A 241 0.14 -9.84 -1.91
N VAL A 242 0.93 -10.90 -2.11
CA VAL A 242 1.17 -11.50 -3.43
C VAL A 242 -0.13 -12.01 -4.05
N LEU A 243 -0.97 -12.69 -3.26
CA LEU A 243 -2.27 -13.18 -3.71
C LEU A 243 -3.21 -12.04 -4.12
N SER A 244 -3.21 -10.93 -3.37
CA SER A 244 -3.98 -9.73 -3.72
C SER A 244 -3.52 -9.12 -5.05
N ILE A 245 -2.22 -9.18 -5.36
CA ILE A 245 -1.68 -8.76 -6.64
C ILE A 245 -2.11 -9.72 -7.74
N ALA A 246 -2.02 -11.04 -7.51
CA ALA A 246 -2.45 -12.04 -8.49
C ALA A 246 -3.94 -11.88 -8.86
N LYS A 247 -4.81 -11.62 -7.89
CA LYS A 247 -6.25 -11.37 -8.11
C LYS A 247 -6.56 -10.24 -9.12
N LEU A 248 -5.63 -9.31 -9.35
CA LEU A 248 -5.80 -8.25 -10.34
C LEU A 248 -5.73 -8.76 -11.79
N PHE A 249 -5.30 -10.00 -12.01
CA PHE A 249 -5.06 -10.59 -13.32
C PHE A 249 -5.86 -11.88 -13.51
N ASP A 250 -6.81 -11.86 -14.46
CA ASP A 250 -7.76 -12.96 -14.69
C ASP A 250 -7.11 -14.31 -15.02
N PHE A 251 -5.92 -14.28 -15.62
CA PHE A 251 -5.22 -15.48 -16.08
C PHE A 251 -4.40 -16.19 -14.99
N THR A 252 -4.34 -15.64 -13.79
CA THR A 252 -3.48 -16.18 -12.72
C THR A 252 -4.20 -17.21 -11.84
N GLN A 253 -5.34 -17.75 -12.25
CA GLN A 253 -6.16 -18.65 -11.42
C GLN A 253 -5.37 -19.86 -10.90
N ASP A 254 -4.53 -20.47 -11.73
CA ASP A 254 -3.72 -21.62 -11.32
C ASP A 254 -2.59 -21.22 -10.36
N LEU A 255 -1.99 -20.04 -10.57
CA LEU A 255 -1.03 -19.46 -9.64
C LEU A 255 -1.68 -19.10 -8.29
N GLN A 256 -2.91 -18.59 -8.31
CA GLN A 256 -3.67 -18.31 -7.09
C GLN A 256 -3.95 -19.60 -6.30
N LYS A 257 -4.34 -20.69 -6.97
CA LYS A 257 -4.54 -22.01 -6.32
C LYS A 257 -3.25 -22.51 -5.66
N GLU A 258 -2.12 -22.44 -6.36
CA GLU A 258 -0.83 -22.85 -5.81
C GLU A 258 -0.41 -21.99 -4.60
N ILE A 259 -0.59 -20.67 -4.67
CA ILE A 259 -0.31 -19.78 -3.52
C ILE A 259 -1.16 -20.19 -2.33
N LEU A 260 -2.46 -20.46 -2.54
CA LEU A 260 -3.38 -20.89 -1.49
C LEU A 260 -3.01 -22.25 -0.88
N GLU A 261 -2.69 -23.24 -1.71
CA GLU A 261 -2.24 -24.57 -1.25
C GLU A 261 -0.96 -24.44 -0.43
N SER A 262 -0.01 -23.60 -0.88
CA SER A 262 1.22 -23.37 -0.14
C SER A 262 1.01 -22.59 1.16
N LEU A 263 0.02 -21.69 1.21
CA LEU A 263 -0.36 -20.94 2.39
C LEU A 263 -1.01 -21.88 3.43
N GLN A 264 -1.90 -22.77 3.00
CA GLN A 264 -2.48 -23.80 3.87
C GLN A 264 -1.43 -24.80 4.36
N ALA A 265 -0.53 -25.28 3.50
CA ALA A 265 0.47 -26.27 3.88
C ALA A 265 1.54 -25.73 4.84
N ARG A 266 1.92 -24.45 4.72
CA ARG A 266 3.01 -23.85 5.51
C ARG A 266 2.55 -23.03 6.71
N TYR A 267 1.33 -22.51 6.67
CA TYR A 267 0.77 -21.60 7.69
C TYR A 267 -0.62 -22.05 8.15
N ALA A 268 -0.85 -23.37 8.23
CA ALA A 268 -2.07 -23.95 8.80
C ALA A 268 -2.34 -23.49 10.23
N ASP A 269 -1.29 -23.17 10.99
CA ASP A 269 -1.38 -22.79 12.40
C ASP A 269 -1.64 -21.29 12.61
N ASP A 270 -1.62 -20.47 11.57
CA ASP A 270 -1.76 -19.00 11.68
C ASP A 270 -3.24 -18.57 11.55
N PRO A 271 -3.81 -17.86 12.54
CA PRO A 271 -5.15 -17.28 12.48
C PRO A 271 -5.46 -16.45 11.23
N LEU A 272 -4.48 -15.73 10.69
CA LEU A 272 -4.65 -14.87 9.52
C LEU A 272 -4.92 -15.67 8.24
N THR A 273 -4.35 -16.87 8.13
CA THR A 273 -4.61 -17.80 7.02
C THR A 273 -6.08 -18.18 6.97
N TRP A 274 -6.65 -18.55 8.12
CA TRP A 274 -8.03 -18.96 8.23
C TRP A 274 -9.02 -17.80 8.07
N ASP A 275 -8.70 -16.62 8.62
CA ASP A 275 -9.49 -15.41 8.40
C ASP A 275 -9.61 -15.08 6.91
N TYR A 276 -8.49 -15.16 6.18
CA TYR A 276 -8.50 -14.94 4.75
C TYR A 276 -9.32 -15.99 3.98
N MET A 277 -9.17 -17.28 4.31
CA MET A 277 -9.93 -18.36 3.68
C MET A 277 -11.43 -18.20 3.88
N ALA A 278 -11.86 -17.86 5.10
CA ALA A 278 -13.26 -17.62 5.42
C ALA A 278 -13.82 -16.38 4.69
N ARG A 279 -13.03 -15.30 4.58
CA ARG A 279 -13.43 -14.09 3.84
C ARG A 279 -13.52 -14.33 2.33
N ARG A 280 -12.68 -15.18 1.76
CA ARG A 280 -12.72 -15.55 0.33
C ARG A 280 -14.05 -16.22 -0.06
N GLU A 281 -14.64 -17.03 0.81
CA GLU A 281 -15.95 -17.67 0.54
C GLU A 281 -17.08 -16.64 0.30
N LEU A 282 -16.93 -15.42 0.81
CA LEU A 282 -17.87 -14.32 0.51
C LEU A 282 -17.75 -13.81 -0.93
N GLU A 283 -16.54 -13.84 -1.49
CA GLU A 283 -16.19 -13.31 -2.81
C GLU A 283 -16.52 -14.29 -3.94
N LEU A 284 -16.31 -15.58 -3.75
CA LEU A 284 -16.39 -16.62 -4.79
C LEU A 284 -17.77 -16.75 -5.48
N GLY A 285 -18.85 -16.22 -4.89
CA GLY A 285 -20.18 -16.32 -5.49
C GLY A 285 -20.55 -15.24 -6.52
N SER A 286 -19.74 -14.19 -6.77
CA SER A 286 -20.16 -13.09 -7.66
C SER A 286 -20.07 -13.37 -9.16
N LEU A 287 -19.72 -14.60 -9.57
CA LEU A 287 -19.27 -14.85 -10.94
C LEU A 287 -20.36 -15.00 -12.01
N GLN A 288 -21.66 -15.04 -11.67
CA GLN A 288 -22.70 -14.94 -12.70
C GLN A 288 -23.89 -14.09 -12.26
N PRO A 289 -24.13 -12.92 -12.89
CA PRO A 289 -25.43 -12.27 -12.81
C PRO A 289 -26.40 -13.08 -13.68
N THR A 290 -27.00 -14.12 -13.11
CA THR A 290 -28.18 -14.71 -13.74
C THR A 290 -29.26 -13.64 -13.76
N GLU A 291 -29.78 -13.39 -14.96
CA GLU A 291 -30.62 -12.23 -15.31
C GLU A 291 -31.94 -12.13 -14.51
N ASN A 292 -32.24 -13.12 -13.67
CA ASN A 292 -33.47 -13.20 -12.86
C ASN A 292 -33.22 -13.43 -11.35
N THR A 293 -32.31 -12.68 -10.73
CA THR A 293 -32.13 -12.76 -9.26
C THR A 293 -33.14 -11.89 -8.51
N THR A 294 -34.19 -12.52 -7.96
CA THR A 294 -35.11 -11.86 -7.02
C THR A 294 -34.35 -11.37 -5.77
N LYS A 295 -34.85 -10.32 -5.11
CA LYS A 295 -34.26 -9.78 -3.86
C LYS A 295 -34.10 -10.87 -2.78
N GLN A 296 -34.99 -11.87 -2.78
CA GLN A 296 -34.97 -13.02 -1.87
C GLN A 296 -33.86 -14.02 -2.20
N MET A 297 -33.60 -14.29 -3.48
CA MET A 297 -32.48 -15.15 -3.91
C MET A 297 -31.12 -14.54 -3.54
N LYS A 298 -30.93 -13.22 -3.71
CA LYS A 298 -29.69 -12.53 -3.30
C LYS A 298 -29.46 -12.58 -1.78
N VAL A 299 -30.53 -12.52 -1.00
CA VAL A 299 -30.52 -12.64 0.46
C VAL A 299 -30.15 -14.06 0.88
N SER A 300 -30.73 -15.08 0.24
CA SER A 300 -30.42 -16.48 0.51
C SER A 300 -28.98 -16.84 0.12
N GLU A 301 -28.53 -16.36 -1.03
CA GLU A 301 -27.17 -16.58 -1.51
C GLU A 301 -26.13 -15.92 -0.59
N MET A 302 -26.40 -14.71 -0.09
CA MET A 302 -25.56 -14.05 0.90
C MET A 302 -25.52 -14.82 2.23
N ALA A 303 -26.65 -15.38 2.69
CA ALA A 303 -26.70 -16.22 3.88
C ALA A 303 -25.83 -17.47 3.72
N GLN A 304 -25.95 -18.16 2.58
CA GLN A 304 -25.19 -19.36 2.28
C GLN A 304 -23.69 -19.09 2.18
N ARG A 305 -23.28 -17.90 1.70
CA ARG A 305 -21.87 -17.48 1.70
C ARG A 305 -21.36 -17.21 3.10
N GLU A 306 -22.15 -16.50 3.92
CA GLU A 306 -21.80 -16.26 5.33
C GLU A 306 -21.69 -17.58 6.10
N GLU A 307 -22.55 -18.55 5.80
CA GLU A 307 -22.52 -19.88 6.39
C GLU A 307 -21.28 -20.67 5.98
N ARG A 308 -20.88 -20.62 4.70
CA ARG A 308 -19.61 -21.23 4.24
C ARG A 308 -18.40 -20.61 4.92
N GLY A 309 -18.33 -19.27 5.00
CA GLY A 309 -17.25 -18.60 5.73
C GLY A 309 -17.23 -18.97 7.21
N CYS A 310 -18.40 -19.07 7.85
CA CYS A 310 -18.50 -19.53 9.24
C CYS A 310 -18.10 -21.00 9.42
N ALA A 311 -18.39 -21.88 8.46
CA ALA A 311 -17.97 -23.27 8.50
C ALA A 311 -16.45 -23.41 8.46
N VAL A 312 -15.77 -22.58 7.65
CA VAL A 312 -14.31 -22.48 7.62
C VAL A 312 -13.77 -22.04 8.98
N PHE A 313 -14.40 -21.07 9.65
CA PHE A 313 -14.01 -20.68 11.01
C PHE A 313 -14.28 -21.75 12.07
N ASP A 314 -15.39 -22.50 11.96
CA ASP A 314 -15.66 -23.62 12.87
C ASP A 314 -14.59 -24.72 12.74
N GLU A 315 -14.08 -24.97 11.53
CA GLU A 315 -12.94 -25.85 11.30
C GLU A 315 -11.62 -25.24 11.84
N ALA A 316 -11.41 -23.95 11.58
CA ALA A 316 -10.23 -23.22 12.03
C ALA A 316 -10.06 -23.22 13.56
N VAL A 317 -11.15 -23.00 14.30
CA VAL A 317 -11.15 -23.02 15.76
C VAL A 317 -10.84 -24.40 16.32
N ARG A 318 -11.26 -25.48 15.63
CA ARG A 318 -10.93 -26.86 16.03
C ARG A 318 -9.46 -27.17 15.76
N ALA A 319 -8.92 -26.68 14.65
CA ALA A 319 -7.52 -26.88 14.27
C ALA A 319 -6.57 -26.03 15.12
N VAL A 320 -6.93 -24.77 15.38
CA VAL A 320 -6.09 -23.77 16.06
C VAL A 320 -6.92 -23.04 17.14
N PRO A 321 -7.09 -23.65 18.33
CA PRO A 321 -7.83 -23.05 19.43
C PRO A 321 -6.99 -21.97 20.13
N THR A 322 -6.81 -20.82 19.48
CA THR A 322 -6.09 -19.66 20.02
C THR A 322 -7.03 -18.48 20.23
N GLU A 323 -6.69 -17.57 21.16
CA GLU A 323 -7.45 -16.34 21.36
C GLU A 323 -7.55 -15.50 20.08
N ASP A 324 -6.47 -15.46 19.29
CA ASP A 324 -6.41 -14.67 18.05
C ASP A 324 -7.32 -15.26 16.95
N MET A 325 -7.46 -16.58 16.88
CA MET A 325 -8.45 -17.22 16.00
C MET A 325 -9.88 -16.82 16.38
N TRP A 326 -10.20 -16.84 17.67
CA TRP A 326 -11.51 -16.39 18.15
C TRP A 326 -11.73 -14.89 17.92
N LYS A 327 -10.70 -14.05 18.05
CA LYS A 327 -10.77 -12.63 17.66
C LYS A 327 -11.09 -12.47 16.18
N CYS A 328 -10.41 -13.18 15.28
CA CYS A 328 -10.70 -13.15 13.85
C CYS A 328 -12.15 -13.59 13.57
N TYR A 329 -12.60 -14.66 14.22
CA TYR A 329 -13.96 -15.15 14.00
C TYR A 329 -15.04 -14.17 14.51
N ILE A 330 -14.84 -13.62 15.71
CA ILE A 330 -15.78 -12.65 16.30
C ILE A 330 -15.80 -11.35 15.49
N THR A 331 -14.64 -10.83 15.07
CA THR A 331 -14.58 -9.61 14.24
C THR A 331 -15.30 -9.82 12.91
N PHE A 332 -15.13 -10.97 12.26
CA PHE A 332 -15.90 -11.34 11.08
C PHE A 332 -17.41 -11.30 11.34
N CYS A 333 -17.90 -11.95 12.41
CA CYS A 333 -19.33 -11.95 12.75
C CYS A 333 -19.88 -10.55 13.03
N LEU A 334 -19.14 -9.72 13.78
CA LEU A 334 -19.52 -8.34 14.10
C LEU A 334 -19.57 -7.45 12.86
N GLU A 335 -18.60 -7.56 11.95
CA GLU A 335 -18.62 -6.84 10.68
C GLU A 335 -19.86 -7.19 9.85
N ARG A 336 -20.30 -8.46 9.87
CA ARG A 336 -21.54 -8.87 9.19
C ARG A 336 -22.78 -8.34 9.88
N TYR A 337 -22.83 -8.36 11.22
CA TYR A 337 -23.94 -7.83 11.99
C TYR A 337 -24.15 -6.33 11.77
N ASN A 338 -23.05 -5.55 11.77
CA ASN A 338 -23.09 -4.10 11.59
C ASN A 338 -23.48 -3.65 10.17
N ARG A 339 -23.50 -4.55 9.18
CA ARG A 339 -23.94 -4.20 7.82
C ARG A 339 -25.46 -3.99 7.78
N LYS A 340 -25.85 -2.76 7.38
CA LYS A 340 -27.25 -2.39 7.14
C LYS A 340 -27.90 -3.38 6.17
N THR A 341 -28.95 -4.05 6.63
CA THR A 341 -29.65 -5.09 5.87
C THR A 341 -31.16 -4.89 5.99
N ASN A 342 -31.86 -4.91 4.86
CA ASN A 342 -33.31 -4.69 4.81
C ASN A 342 -34.13 -5.94 5.18
N SER A 343 -33.50 -7.12 5.24
CA SER A 343 -34.14 -8.37 5.64
C SER A 343 -34.03 -8.57 7.17
N LYS A 344 -35.18 -8.66 7.84
CA LYS A 344 -35.27 -8.98 9.28
C LYS A 344 -34.72 -10.37 9.59
N GLU A 345 -34.94 -11.34 8.70
CA GLU A 345 -34.52 -12.73 8.89
C GLU A 345 -32.98 -12.89 8.83
N LEU A 346 -32.31 -12.19 7.91
CA LEU A 346 -30.85 -12.17 7.89
C LEU A 346 -30.26 -11.52 9.15
N LYS A 347 -30.89 -10.44 9.62
CA LYS A 347 -30.44 -9.76 10.84
C LYS A 347 -30.54 -10.68 12.05
N ARG A 348 -31.64 -11.45 12.16
CA ARG A 348 -31.84 -12.47 13.21
C ARG A 348 -30.77 -13.55 13.14
N LYS A 349 -30.57 -14.17 11.97
CA LYS A 349 -29.56 -15.23 11.79
C LYS A 349 -28.13 -14.76 12.12
N ARG A 350 -27.76 -13.54 11.73
CA ARG A 350 -26.45 -12.96 12.07
C ARG A 350 -26.30 -12.71 13.56
N LEU A 351 -27.35 -12.23 14.24
CA LEU A 351 -27.35 -12.01 15.67
C LEU A 351 -27.19 -13.34 16.43
N GLU A 352 -28.02 -14.34 16.12
CA GLU A 352 -27.94 -15.68 16.74
C GLU A 352 -26.56 -16.30 16.55
N ARG A 353 -25.98 -16.17 15.35
CA ARG A 353 -24.63 -16.67 15.08
C ARG A 353 -23.59 -15.95 15.92
N THR A 354 -23.64 -14.61 15.94
CA THR A 354 -22.68 -13.80 16.71
C THR A 354 -22.71 -14.20 18.19
N LEU A 355 -23.90 -14.32 18.78
CA LEU A 355 -24.08 -14.76 20.16
C LEU A 355 -23.58 -16.19 20.40
N SER A 356 -23.82 -17.12 19.47
CA SER A 356 -23.32 -18.49 19.56
C SER A 356 -21.79 -18.57 19.45
N VAL A 357 -21.15 -17.71 18.66
CA VAL A 357 -19.69 -17.67 18.54
C VAL A 357 -19.07 -17.14 19.84
N PHE A 358 -19.64 -16.08 20.41
CA PHE A 358 -19.21 -15.58 21.70
C PHE A 358 -19.38 -16.62 22.82
N SER A 359 -20.50 -17.36 22.85
CA SER A 359 -20.71 -18.39 23.88
C SER A 359 -19.69 -19.51 23.76
N LYS A 360 -19.41 -20.00 22.53
CA LYS A 360 -18.38 -21.04 22.31
C LYS A 360 -16.97 -20.56 22.66
N ALA A 361 -16.64 -19.30 22.36
CA ALA A 361 -15.35 -18.71 22.73
C ALA A 361 -15.20 -18.59 24.26
N HIS A 362 -16.29 -18.25 24.95
CA HIS A 362 -16.36 -18.19 26.41
C HIS A 362 -16.23 -19.56 27.06
N GLU A 363 -16.97 -20.57 26.58
CA GLU A 363 -16.87 -21.97 27.02
C GLU A 363 -15.43 -22.50 26.84
N SER A 364 -14.76 -22.09 25.77
CA SER A 364 -13.36 -22.46 25.51
C SER A 364 -12.35 -21.68 26.37
N SER A 365 -12.79 -20.71 27.20
CA SER A 365 -11.95 -19.80 28.00
C SER A 365 -10.93 -18.98 27.21
N LEU A 366 -11.13 -18.81 25.89
CA LEU A 366 -10.23 -18.11 24.98
C LEU A 366 -10.79 -16.78 24.48
N LEU A 367 -11.83 -16.26 25.15
CA LEU A 367 -12.41 -14.96 24.82
C LEU A 367 -11.59 -13.82 25.46
N PRO A 368 -11.03 -12.88 24.68
CA PRO A 368 -10.29 -11.75 25.22
C PRO A 368 -11.19 -10.78 26.00
N ALA A 369 -10.65 -10.20 27.08
CA ALA A 369 -11.35 -9.25 27.94
C ALA A 369 -12.04 -8.08 27.18
N ALA A 370 -11.40 -7.55 26.14
CA ALA A 370 -11.92 -6.44 25.34
C ALA A 370 -13.21 -6.79 24.56
N LEU A 371 -13.40 -8.06 24.19
CA LEU A 371 -14.54 -8.50 23.41
C LEU A 371 -15.78 -8.80 24.28
N TYR A 372 -15.61 -8.97 25.60
CA TYR A 372 -16.75 -9.08 26.53
C TYR A 372 -17.61 -7.82 26.55
N LYS A 373 -17.02 -6.63 26.38
CA LYS A 373 -17.78 -5.37 26.29
C LYS A 373 -18.80 -5.40 25.17
N GLN A 374 -18.33 -5.81 23.99
CA GLN A 374 -19.14 -5.87 22.78
C GLN A 374 -20.21 -6.96 22.89
N TRP A 375 -19.88 -8.09 23.54
CA TRP A 375 -20.85 -9.15 23.78
C TRP A 375 -21.96 -8.74 24.74
N LEU A 376 -21.62 -8.11 25.87
CA LEU A 376 -22.59 -7.63 26.86
C LEU A 376 -23.51 -6.56 26.27
N GLN A 377 -22.96 -5.61 25.51
CA GLN A 377 -23.77 -4.61 24.81
C GLN A 377 -24.75 -5.26 23.82
N LEU A 378 -24.30 -6.25 23.04
CA LEU A 378 -25.18 -6.98 22.12
C LEU A 378 -26.27 -7.78 22.83
N LEU A 379 -25.99 -8.37 23.99
CA LEU A 379 -26.99 -9.10 24.80
C LEU A 379 -28.06 -8.15 25.36
N LEU A 380 -27.63 -6.98 25.84
CA LEU A 380 -28.52 -5.92 26.33
C LEU A 380 -29.42 -5.38 25.20
N ASP A 381 -28.84 -5.07 24.04
CA ASP A 381 -29.59 -4.60 22.86
C ASP A 381 -30.59 -5.65 22.34
N SER A 382 -30.34 -6.94 22.63
CA SER A 382 -31.18 -8.06 22.22
C SER A 382 -32.21 -8.48 23.28
N SER A 383 -32.36 -7.72 24.37
CA SER A 383 -33.25 -8.00 25.51
C SER A 383 -33.00 -9.34 26.24
N LEU A 384 -31.80 -9.92 26.12
CA LEU A 384 -31.40 -11.15 26.82
C LEU A 384 -30.70 -10.82 28.15
N SER A 385 -31.44 -10.19 29.07
CA SER A 385 -30.94 -9.62 30.32
C SER A 385 -30.32 -10.65 31.28
N GLU A 386 -30.92 -11.83 31.43
CA GLU A 386 -30.41 -12.86 32.34
C GLU A 386 -29.07 -13.42 31.88
N LYS A 387 -28.93 -13.73 30.59
CA LYS A 387 -27.67 -14.19 30.00
C LYS A 387 -26.58 -13.13 30.06
N ALA A 388 -26.93 -11.85 29.98
CA ALA A 388 -25.97 -10.76 30.14
C ALA A 388 -25.37 -10.73 31.55
N VAL A 389 -26.18 -11.00 32.59
CA VAL A 389 -25.71 -11.07 33.98
C VAL A 389 -24.80 -12.29 34.18
N GLU A 390 -25.23 -13.46 33.72
CA GLU A 390 -24.41 -14.70 33.82
C GLU A 390 -23.04 -14.54 33.14
N VAL A 391 -23.02 -13.97 31.94
CA VAL A 391 -21.78 -13.71 31.18
C VAL A 391 -20.91 -12.68 31.89
N ALA A 392 -21.50 -11.62 32.45
CA ALA A 392 -20.75 -10.61 33.19
C ALA A 392 -20.12 -11.19 34.47
N GLU A 393 -20.84 -12.04 35.19
CA GLU A 393 -20.32 -12.76 36.35
C GLU A 393 -19.16 -13.68 35.96
N ALA A 394 -19.34 -14.49 34.92
CA ALA A 394 -18.30 -15.40 34.44
C ALA A 394 -17.06 -14.63 33.93
N ALA A 395 -17.24 -13.47 33.28
CA ALA A 395 -16.15 -12.60 32.86
C ALA A 395 -15.35 -12.06 34.06
N THR A 396 -16.03 -11.62 35.12
CA THR A 396 -15.35 -11.15 36.35
C THR A 396 -14.65 -12.26 37.12
N LYS A 397 -15.16 -13.49 37.07
CA LYS A 397 -14.46 -14.66 37.64
C LYS A 397 -13.17 -14.99 36.88
N ASN A 398 -13.22 -14.98 35.55
CA ASN A 398 -12.06 -15.27 34.70
C ASN A 398 -11.01 -14.14 34.71
N PHE A 399 -11.44 -12.89 34.83
CA PHE A 399 -10.57 -11.70 34.84
C PHE A 399 -10.71 -10.90 36.15
N SER A 400 -10.54 -11.56 37.28
CA SER A 400 -10.77 -10.98 38.62
C SER A 400 -9.92 -9.76 38.95
N GLN A 401 -8.75 -9.60 38.29
CA GLN A 401 -7.85 -8.46 38.50
C GLN A 401 -8.08 -7.30 37.54
N SER A 402 -8.96 -7.44 36.54
CA SER A 402 -9.21 -6.39 35.53
C SER A 402 -10.31 -5.43 35.98
N VAL A 403 -9.98 -4.14 36.12
CA VAL A 403 -10.97 -3.10 36.47
C VAL A 403 -12.07 -2.99 35.43
N GLU A 404 -11.72 -3.17 34.15
CA GLU A 404 -12.64 -3.00 33.02
C GLU A 404 -13.76 -4.04 33.06
N THR A 405 -13.49 -5.29 33.45
CA THR A 405 -14.51 -6.35 33.53
C THR A 405 -15.50 -6.11 34.66
N TRP A 406 -15.01 -5.64 35.81
CA TRP A 406 -15.87 -5.22 36.93
C TRP A 406 -16.72 -4.00 36.58
N GLN A 407 -16.13 -3.02 35.88
CA GLN A 407 -16.84 -1.84 35.40
C GLN A 407 -18.00 -2.23 34.47
N MET A 408 -17.76 -3.17 33.56
CA MET A 408 -18.79 -3.67 32.66
C MET A 408 -19.89 -4.43 33.39
N ARG A 409 -19.56 -5.27 34.38
CA ARG A 409 -20.56 -5.97 35.20
C ARG A 409 -21.47 -4.98 35.96
N LEU A 410 -20.89 -3.94 36.55
CA LEU A 410 -21.65 -2.88 37.23
C LEU A 410 -22.56 -2.12 36.25
N GLN A 411 -22.07 -1.76 35.07
CA GLN A 411 -22.88 -1.09 34.04
C GLN A 411 -24.08 -1.93 33.60
N VAL A 412 -23.90 -3.24 33.40
CA VAL A 412 -24.99 -4.17 33.07
C VAL A 412 -26.04 -4.22 34.18
N LEU A 413 -25.60 -4.34 35.44
CA LEU A 413 -26.52 -4.42 36.58
C LEU A 413 -27.28 -3.11 36.83
N ILE A 414 -26.62 -1.97 36.66
CA ILE A 414 -27.23 -0.64 36.75
C ILE A 414 -28.30 -0.46 35.66
N GLN A 415 -27.98 -0.82 34.41
CA GLN A 415 -28.94 -0.72 33.30
C GLN A 415 -30.16 -1.65 33.48
N LEU A 416 -29.97 -2.79 34.12
CA LEU A 416 -31.04 -3.75 34.41
C LEU A 416 -31.78 -3.48 35.72
N LYS A 417 -31.39 -2.45 36.49
CA LYS A 417 -31.96 -2.07 37.80
C LYS A 417 -32.05 -3.25 38.78
N ARG A 418 -30.99 -4.06 38.87
CA ARG A 418 -30.92 -5.17 39.85
C ARG A 418 -30.37 -4.70 41.19
N ASP A 419 -30.78 -5.36 42.26
CA ASP A 419 -30.35 -5.02 43.64
C ASP A 419 -28.91 -5.49 43.94
N ASP A 420 -28.36 -6.38 43.11
CA ASP A 420 -27.04 -7.00 43.27
C ASP A 420 -25.85 -6.06 42.99
N VAL A 421 -26.12 -4.80 42.61
CA VAL A 421 -25.10 -3.77 42.30
C VAL A 421 -24.19 -3.54 43.50
N THR A 422 -24.76 -3.52 44.71
CA THR A 422 -24.05 -3.34 45.99
C THR A 422 -23.03 -4.43 46.25
N GLN A 423 -23.46 -5.69 46.12
CA GLN A 423 -22.62 -6.86 46.33
C GLN A 423 -21.49 -6.94 45.27
N CYS A 424 -21.79 -6.63 44.01
CA CYS A 424 -20.79 -6.61 42.95
C CYS A 424 -19.70 -5.56 43.15
N PHE A 425 -20.05 -4.38 43.69
CA PHE A 425 -19.09 -3.32 43.96
C PHE A 425 -18.14 -3.70 45.11
N GLU A 426 -18.67 -4.31 46.16
CA GLU A 426 -17.87 -4.83 47.27
C GLU A 426 -16.91 -5.96 46.83
N GLU A 427 -17.38 -6.86 45.97
CA GLU A 427 -16.54 -7.91 45.36
C GLU A 427 -15.42 -7.30 44.49
N ALA A 428 -15.75 -6.31 43.66
CA ALA A 428 -14.78 -5.64 42.80
C ALA A 428 -13.64 -4.99 43.59
N ILE A 429 -13.95 -4.30 44.69
CA ILE A 429 -12.95 -3.63 45.55
C ILE A 429 -12.07 -4.65 46.29
N LYS A 430 -12.63 -5.80 46.69
CA LYS A 430 -11.85 -6.87 47.34
C LYS A 430 -10.81 -7.48 46.40
N HIS A 431 -11.11 -7.58 45.10
CA HIS A 431 -10.25 -8.23 44.12
C HIS A 431 -9.29 -7.27 43.37
N VAL A 432 -9.64 -6.00 43.21
CA VAL A 432 -8.82 -5.01 42.48
C VAL A 432 -7.89 -4.25 43.44
N LYS A 433 -6.57 -4.39 43.26
CA LYS A 433 -5.56 -3.60 44.01
C LYS A 433 -5.69 -2.11 43.66
N SER A 434 -5.47 -1.24 44.65
CA SER A 434 -5.78 0.21 44.69
C SER A 434 -5.37 1.12 43.50
N LYS A 435 -4.63 0.63 42.51
CA LYS A 435 -4.27 1.40 41.32
C LYS A 435 -5.32 1.18 40.22
N GLY A 436 -6.16 2.20 39.98
CA GLY A 436 -7.09 2.23 38.85
C GLY A 436 -8.57 2.03 39.20
N THR A 437 -8.96 2.01 40.48
CA THR A 437 -10.36 1.84 40.93
C THR A 437 -11.26 3.06 40.69
N LEU A 438 -10.70 4.21 40.29
CA LEU A 438 -11.43 5.46 40.07
C LEU A 438 -12.70 5.29 39.20
N PRO A 439 -12.69 4.56 38.07
CA PRO A 439 -13.88 4.37 37.24
C PRO A 439 -14.99 3.57 37.91
N LEU A 440 -14.64 2.67 38.84
CA LEU A 440 -15.62 1.91 39.62
C LEU A 440 -16.31 2.82 40.65
N TRP A 441 -15.53 3.66 41.33
CA TRP A 441 -16.06 4.63 42.29
C TRP A 441 -16.95 5.68 41.64
N THR A 442 -16.60 6.18 40.44
CA THR A 442 -17.46 7.14 39.73
C THR A 442 -18.80 6.54 39.34
N LEU A 443 -18.82 5.29 38.83
CA LEU A 443 -20.06 4.60 38.49
C LEU A 443 -20.91 4.26 39.72
N TRP A 444 -20.27 3.97 40.84
CA TRP A 444 -20.97 3.76 42.11
C TRP A 444 -21.65 5.02 42.60
N VAL A 445 -20.94 6.16 42.57
CA VAL A 445 -21.49 7.47 42.95
C VAL A 445 -22.65 7.85 42.04
N GLU A 446 -22.49 7.74 40.72
CA GLU A 446 -23.54 8.02 39.73
C GLU A 446 -24.79 7.14 39.87
N TRP A 447 -24.68 5.95 40.45
CA TRP A 447 -25.83 5.09 40.76
C TRP A 447 -26.47 5.40 42.12
N SER A 448 -25.67 5.83 43.10
CA SER A 448 -26.13 6.11 44.45
C SER A 448 -26.79 7.49 44.62
N GLU A 449 -26.55 8.41 43.67
CA GLU A 449 -27.31 9.67 43.50
C GLU A 449 -28.61 9.43 42.74
#